data_AF-A0A183DG68-F1
#
_entry.id   AF-A0A183DG68-F1
#
_cell.length_a   1.000
_cell.length_b   1.000
_cell.length_c   1.000
_cell.angle_alpha   90.00
_cell.angle_beta   90.00
_cell.angle_gamma   90.00
#
_symmetry.space_group_name_H-M   'P 1'
#
loop_
_entity.id
_entity.type
_entity.pdbx_description
1 polymer ?
#
loop_
_entity_poly.entity_id
_entity_poly.type
_entity_poly.pdbx_seq_one_letter_code
_entity_poly.pdbx_strand_id
1 'polypeptide(L)'
;MNVYGTNKSGLSPRDLGSVCNRVIQQKWKKEFTLEFSRDRKSMSAYCVPSSGGTGAKMFVKGAPEGVLNRCTHVRVNGQRIPLTQRITQKIVDQCVQYGTGRDTLRCLALGTIDSPLDPHKYSLIIIIIVSSFVF
;
A
#
# COMPACT_ATOMS: atom_id res chain seq x y z
N MET A 1 10.63 -6.00 -5.42
CA MET A 1 9.35 -6.46 -6.02
C MET A 1 9.30 -6.02 -7.50
N ASN A 2 9.19 -6.95 -8.45
CA ASN A 2 9.18 -6.67 -9.90
C ASN A 2 7.79 -6.83 -10.51
N VAL A 3 6.84 -5.98 -10.13
CA VAL A 3 5.41 -6.16 -10.47
C VAL A 3 5.16 -6.14 -11.98
N TYR A 4 5.96 -5.40 -12.75
CA TYR A 4 5.80 -5.25 -14.21
C TYR A 4 6.79 -6.08 -15.03
N GLY A 5 7.47 -7.06 -14.43
CA GLY A 5 8.42 -7.90 -15.17
C GLY A 5 9.59 -7.13 -15.81
N THR A 6 9.97 -5.99 -15.25
CA THR A 6 11.01 -5.12 -15.83
C THR A 6 12.35 -5.85 -15.87
N ASN A 7 13.00 -5.84 -17.05
CA ASN A 7 14.32 -6.42 -17.25
C ASN A 7 15.35 -5.73 -16.35
N LYS A 8 16.18 -6.52 -15.68
CA LYS A 8 17.22 -6.07 -14.74
C LYS A 8 18.63 -6.45 -15.19
N SER A 9 18.77 -7.24 -16.25
CA SER A 9 20.05 -7.77 -16.69
C SER A 9 20.93 -6.63 -17.24
N GLY A 10 22.20 -6.60 -16.84
CA GLY A 10 23.19 -5.63 -17.32
C GLY A 10 23.04 -4.20 -16.79
N LEU A 11 22.17 -3.96 -15.79
CA LEU A 11 22.02 -2.64 -15.17
C LEU A 11 23.06 -2.40 -14.08
N SER A 12 23.48 -1.14 -13.92
CA SER A 12 24.36 -0.74 -12.82
C SER A 12 23.68 -0.93 -11.45
N PRO A 13 24.43 -1.09 -10.34
CA PRO A 13 23.85 -1.20 -9.00
C PRO A 13 22.90 -0.05 -8.64
N ARG A 14 23.19 1.16 -9.12
CA ARG A 14 22.35 2.35 -8.95
C ARG A 14 21.03 2.24 -9.73
N ASP A 15 21.08 1.71 -10.94
CA ASP A 15 19.90 1.56 -11.78
C ASP A 15 19.02 0.40 -11.32
N LEU A 16 19.61 -0.67 -10.77
CA LEU A 16 18.87 -1.78 -10.17
C LEU A 16 17.94 -1.33 -9.04
N GLY A 17 18.38 -0.36 -8.22
CA GLY A 17 17.58 0.20 -7.13
C GLY A 17 16.38 1.04 -7.60
N SER A 18 16.44 1.59 -8.82
CA SER A 18 15.45 2.58 -9.29
C SER A 18 14.62 2.11 -10.48
N VAL A 19 15.03 1.07 -11.21
CA VAL A 19 14.40 0.62 -12.46
C VAL A 19 12.90 0.31 -12.30
N CYS A 20 12.52 -0.41 -11.25
CA CYS A 20 11.11 -0.72 -10.98
C CYS A 20 10.30 0.53 -10.59
N ASN A 21 10.92 1.44 -9.82
CA ASN A 21 10.29 2.70 -9.43
C ASN A 21 10.02 3.58 -10.65
N ARG A 22 10.98 3.65 -11.59
CA ARG A 22 10.82 4.41 -12.84
C ARG A 22 9.63 3.93 -13.67
N VAL A 23 9.44 2.61 -13.80
CA VAL A 23 8.29 2.05 -14.52
C VAL A 23 6.97 2.39 -13.82
N ILE A 24 6.93 2.37 -12.48
CA ILE A 24 5.75 2.78 -11.71
C ILE A 24 5.43 4.26 -11.95
N GLN A 25 6.44 5.13 -11.89
CA GLN A 25 6.29 6.57 -12.13
C GLN A 25 5.86 6.91 -13.56
N GLN A 26 6.27 6.10 -14.54
CA GLN A 26 5.80 6.26 -15.92
C GLN A 26 4.31 5.89 -16.05
N LYS A 27 3.84 4.88 -15.31
CA LYS A 27 2.45 4.41 -15.36
C LYS A 27 1.49 5.25 -14.52
N TRP A 28 1.97 5.84 -13.43
CA TRP A 28 1.16 6.59 -12.46
C TRP A 28 1.74 7.98 -12.26
N LYS A 29 0.94 9.00 -12.57
CA LYS A 29 1.24 10.39 -12.23
C LYS A 29 0.69 10.69 -10.83
N LYS A 30 1.57 11.10 -9.92
CA LYS A 30 1.20 11.53 -8.57
C LYS A 30 0.74 12.99 -8.62
N GLU A 31 -0.53 13.26 -8.32
CA GLU A 31 -1.07 14.63 -8.30
C GLU A 31 -0.75 15.31 -6.97
N PHE A 32 -1.12 14.67 -5.85
CA PHE A 32 -0.85 15.20 -4.51
C PHE A 32 -0.63 14.08 -3.51
N THR A 33 0.02 14.43 -2.40
CA THR A 33 0.26 13.54 -1.26
C THR A 33 -0.47 14.13 -0.06
N LEU A 34 -1.26 13.31 0.62
CA LEU A 34 -1.73 13.62 1.96
C LEU A 34 -0.66 13.14 2.92
N GLU A 35 0.06 14.10 3.46
CA GLU A 35 1.21 13.86 4.30
C GLU A 35 0.89 12.99 5.52
N PHE A 36 1.92 12.48 6.18
CA PHE A 36 1.69 11.76 7.42
C PHE A 36 1.14 12.72 8.49
N SER A 37 0.04 12.34 9.14
CA SER A 37 -0.38 12.96 10.41
C SER A 37 -0.35 11.93 11.52
N ARG A 38 0.04 12.39 12.71
CA ARG A 38 0.10 11.59 13.93
C ARG A 38 -1.28 11.10 14.37
N ASP A 39 -2.33 11.86 14.09
CA ASP A 39 -3.71 11.54 14.48
C ASP A 39 -4.24 10.35 13.69
N ARG A 40 -3.99 10.34 12.37
CA ARG A 40 -4.41 9.25 11.47
C ARG A 40 -3.37 8.15 11.27
N LYS A 41 -2.17 8.32 11.83
CA LYS A 41 -1.00 7.43 11.73
C LYS A 41 -0.78 6.83 10.32
N SER A 42 -1.04 7.62 9.29
CA SER A 42 -1.00 7.18 7.89
C SER A 42 -0.75 8.34 6.94
N MET A 43 -0.25 8.01 5.75
CA MET A 43 -0.10 8.93 4.62
C MET A 43 -0.70 8.29 3.37
N SER A 44 -1.12 9.12 2.42
CA SER A 44 -1.65 8.64 1.15
C SER A 44 -1.17 9.46 -0.04
N ALA A 45 -1.14 8.84 -1.21
CA ALA A 45 -0.78 9.48 -2.47
C ALA A 45 -1.93 9.31 -3.45
N TYR A 46 -2.43 10.42 -3.99
CA TYR A 46 -3.41 10.41 -5.06
C TYR A 46 -2.67 10.32 -6.40
N CYS A 47 -2.95 9.24 -7.13
CA CYS A 47 -2.28 8.92 -8.37
C CYS A 47 -3.31 8.74 -9.49
N VAL A 48 -3.08 9.39 -10.61
CA VAL A 48 -3.84 9.19 -11.84
C VAL A 48 -3.02 8.34 -12.82
N PRO A 49 -3.64 7.42 -13.56
CA PRO A 49 -2.92 6.64 -14.56
C PRO A 49 -2.49 7.54 -15.73
N SER A 50 -1.23 7.44 -16.15
CA SER A 50 -0.68 8.28 -17.22
C SER A 50 -1.21 7.91 -18.61
N SER A 51 -1.69 6.68 -18.81
CA SER A 51 -2.32 6.22 -20.07
C SER A 51 -3.19 4.99 -19.82
N GLY A 52 -4.41 4.98 -20.38
CA GLY A 52 -5.27 3.79 -20.51
C GLY A 52 -5.74 3.10 -19.22
N GLY A 53 -5.68 3.79 -18.06
CA GLY A 53 -5.99 3.18 -16.76
C GLY A 53 -7.40 3.48 -16.25
N THR A 54 -7.93 2.55 -15.45
CA THR A 54 -9.22 2.66 -14.75
C THR A 54 -9.15 3.67 -13.60
N GLY A 55 -9.41 4.94 -13.90
CA GLY A 55 -9.65 6.01 -12.92
C GLY A 55 -8.48 6.35 -12.00
N ALA A 56 -8.60 7.47 -11.29
CA ALA A 56 -7.66 7.83 -10.25
C ALA A 56 -7.70 6.81 -9.10
N LYS A 57 -6.56 6.58 -8.45
CA LYS A 57 -6.45 5.73 -7.26
C LYS A 57 -5.71 6.46 -6.16
N MET A 58 -6.08 6.16 -4.91
CA MET A 58 -5.33 6.65 -3.76
C MET A 58 -4.61 5.48 -3.09
N PHE A 59 -3.29 5.55 -3.01
CA PHE A 59 -2.48 4.55 -2.31
C PHE A 59 -2.21 5.03 -0.89
N VAL A 60 -2.42 4.17 0.10
CA VAL A 60 -2.30 4.51 1.53
C VAL A 60 -1.24 3.61 2.16
N LYS A 61 -0.42 4.18 3.03
CA LYS A 61 0.46 3.42 3.93
C LYS A 61 0.39 3.99 5.34
N GLY A 62 0.40 3.13 6.35
CA GLY A 62 0.31 3.59 7.74
C GLY A 62 0.41 2.48 8.76
N ALA A 63 0.14 2.84 10.01
CA ALA A 63 0.06 1.89 11.11
C ALA A 63 -1.08 0.87 10.85
N PRO A 64 -0.85 -0.43 11.12
CA PRO A 64 -1.80 -1.48 10.79
C PRO A 64 -3.19 -1.25 11.41
N GLU A 65 -3.24 -0.95 12.70
CA GLU A 65 -4.50 -0.72 13.43
C GLU A 65 -5.32 0.46 12.86
N GLY A 66 -4.66 1.59 12.58
CA GLY A 66 -5.31 2.80 12.08
C GLY A 66 -5.74 2.71 10.62
N VAL A 67 -5.07 1.87 9.82
CA VAL A 67 -5.52 1.57 8.45
C VAL A 67 -6.66 0.56 8.50
N LEU A 68 -6.51 -0.56 9.22
CA LEU A 68 -7.52 -1.63 9.34
C LEU A 68 -8.90 -1.13 9.76
N ASN A 69 -8.97 -0.22 10.74
CA ASN A 69 -10.24 0.33 11.23
C ASN A 69 -11.05 1.04 10.12
N ARG A 70 -10.37 1.68 9.16
CA ARG A 70 -11.04 2.45 8.09
C ARG A 70 -11.36 1.64 6.85
N CYS A 71 -11.11 0.34 6.89
CA CYS A 71 -11.15 -0.50 5.71
C CYS A 71 -12.37 -1.41 5.71
N THR A 72 -13.01 -1.47 4.55
CA THR A 72 -14.25 -2.22 4.35
C THR A 72 -14.00 -3.55 3.65
N HIS A 73 -12.89 -3.66 2.91
CA HIS A 73 -12.57 -4.83 2.11
C HIS A 73 -11.08 -5.15 2.19
N VAL A 74 -10.76 -6.43 1.97
CA VAL A 74 -9.40 -6.95 1.81
C VAL A 74 -9.25 -7.51 0.40
N ARG A 75 -8.05 -7.37 -0.17
CA ARG A 75 -7.70 -7.98 -1.45
C ARG A 75 -6.92 -9.28 -1.23
N VAL A 76 -7.48 -10.40 -1.66
CA VAL A 76 -6.85 -11.74 -1.58
C VAL A 76 -6.78 -12.30 -3.00
N ASN A 77 -5.58 -12.64 -3.48
CA ASN A 77 -5.35 -13.17 -4.83
C ASN A 77 -5.99 -12.34 -5.96
N GLY A 78 -5.98 -11.01 -5.81
CA GLY A 78 -6.58 -10.08 -6.78
C GLY A 78 -8.09 -9.88 -6.62
N GLN A 79 -8.77 -10.67 -5.80
CA GLN A 79 -10.20 -10.51 -5.52
C GLN A 79 -10.47 -9.65 -4.29
N ARG A 80 -11.55 -8.86 -4.35
CA ARG A 80 -12.01 -8.00 -3.26
C ARG A 80 -13.04 -8.77 -2.43
N ILE A 81 -12.73 -8.98 -1.15
CA ILE A 81 -13.57 -9.71 -0.19
C ILE A 81 -13.93 -8.75 0.95
N PRO A 82 -15.16 -8.77 1.49
CA PRO A 82 -15.50 -7.96 2.67
C PRO A 82 -14.61 -8.31 3.86
N LEU A 83 -14.14 -7.28 4.56
CA LEU A 83 -13.31 -7.45 5.75
C LEU A 83 -14.21 -7.90 6.92
N THR A 84 -14.03 -9.13 7.39
CA THR A 84 -14.73 -9.63 8.57
C THR A 84 -13.86 -9.46 9.81
N GLN A 85 -14.48 -9.39 11.00
CA GLN A 85 -13.77 -9.24 12.26
C GLN A 85 -12.73 -10.35 12.49
N ARG A 86 -13.03 -11.58 12.06
CA ARG A 86 -12.10 -12.71 12.12
C ARG A 86 -10.85 -12.49 11.27
N ILE A 87 -11.01 -11.90 10.08
CA ILE A 87 -9.88 -11.57 9.21
C ILE A 87 -9.07 -10.43 9.83
N THR A 88 -9.73 -9.37 10.30
CA THR A 88 -9.08 -8.24 10.97
C THR A 88 -8.22 -8.71 12.14
N GLN A 89 -8.76 -9.56 13.02
CA GLN A 89 -8.03 -10.07 14.18
C GLN A 89 -6.78 -10.83 13.76
N LYS A 90 -6.91 -11.74 12.79
CA LYS A 90 -5.78 -12.52 12.28
C LYS A 90 -4.63 -11.64 11.74
N ILE A 91 -4.97 -10.52 11.10
CA ILE A 91 -3.98 -9.59 10.56
C ILE A 91 -3.26 -8.85 11.70
N VAL A 92 -4.02 -8.39 12.70
CA VAL A 92 -3.45 -7.72 13.88
C VAL A 92 -2.52 -8.66 14.62
N ASP A 93 -2.95 -9.90 14.89
CA ASP A 93 -2.13 -10.90 15.60
C ASP A 93 -0.83 -11.17 14.84
N GLN A 94 -0.88 -11.27 13.51
CA GLN A 94 0.30 -11.45 12.69
C GLN A 94 1.23 -10.22 12.69
N CYS A 95 0.68 -9.00 12.68
CA CYS A 95 1.46 -7.79 12.84
C CYS A 95 2.14 -7.72 14.22
N VAL A 96 1.46 -8.13 15.29
CA VAL A 96 2.04 -8.22 16.63
C VAL A 96 3.17 -9.23 16.64
N GLN A 97 2.96 -10.44 16.10
CA GLN A 97 3.99 -11.48 16.03
C GLN A 97 5.25 -10.99 15.31
N TYR A 98 5.11 -10.23 14.22
CA TYR A 98 6.27 -9.66 13.52
C TYR A 98 6.93 -8.51 14.28
N GLY A 99 6.15 -7.70 15.01
CA GLY A 99 6.65 -6.56 15.77
C GLY A 99 7.32 -6.93 17.10
N THR A 100 6.83 -7.96 17.79
CA THR A 100 7.34 -8.40 19.10
C THR A 100 8.15 -9.69 19.03
N GLY A 101 8.18 -10.34 17.87
CA GLY A 101 8.98 -11.52 17.62
C GLY A 101 10.48 -11.22 17.49
N ARG A 102 11.24 -12.28 17.18
CA ARG A 102 12.71 -12.23 17.05
C ARG A 102 13.21 -11.18 16.06
N ASP A 103 12.42 -10.89 15.03
CA ASP A 103 12.79 -9.99 13.95
C ASP A 103 12.49 -8.52 14.27
N THR A 104 11.64 -8.22 15.28
CA THR A 104 11.27 -6.85 15.70
C THR A 104 10.93 -5.90 14.54
N LEU A 105 10.11 -6.38 13.59
CA LEU A 105 9.90 -5.70 12.33
C LEU A 105 8.92 -4.53 12.44
N ARG A 106 9.22 -3.46 11.72
CA ARG A 106 8.29 -2.35 11.54
C ARG A 106 7.19 -2.75 10.54
N CYS A 107 6.01 -3.08 11.07
CA CYS A 107 4.84 -3.39 10.26
C CYS A 107 4.18 -2.12 9.70
N LEU A 108 3.93 -2.11 8.40
CA LEU A 108 3.11 -1.10 7.73
C LEU A 108 1.96 -1.80 7.01
N ALA A 109 0.75 -1.29 7.16
CA ALA A 109 -0.38 -1.70 6.35
C ALA A 109 -0.45 -0.82 5.10
N LEU A 110 -0.70 -1.47 3.95
CA LEU A 110 -0.94 -0.81 2.68
C LEU A 110 -2.42 -0.91 2.30
N GLY A 111 -2.94 0.18 1.74
CA GLY A 111 -4.31 0.27 1.27
C GLY A 111 -4.38 0.96 -0.08
N THR A 112 -5.50 0.77 -0.76
CA THR A 112 -5.83 1.43 -2.02
C THR A 112 -7.29 1.84 -1.97
N ILE A 113 -7.60 3.04 -2.47
CA ILE A 113 -8.97 3.47 -2.75
C ILE A 113 -9.14 3.35 -4.26
N ASP A 114 -9.99 2.42 -4.69
CA ASP A 114 -10.19 2.13 -6.11
C ASP A 114 -10.97 3.23 -6.85
N SER A 115 -11.85 3.95 -6.13
CA SER A 115 -12.66 5.05 -6.67
C SER A 115 -12.74 6.20 -5.65
N PRO A 116 -11.75 7.11 -5.62
CA PRO A 116 -11.77 8.26 -4.74
C PRO A 116 -12.79 9.29 -5.28
N LEU A 117 -13.98 9.33 -4.66
CA LEU A 117 -15.08 10.24 -5.03
C LEU A 117 -14.88 11.67 -4.49
N ASP A 118 -14.12 11.82 -3.40
CA ASP A 118 -13.81 13.11 -2.77
C ASP A 118 -12.56 12.99 -1.89
N PRO A 119 -11.66 13.99 -1.85
CA PRO A 119 -10.53 14.02 -0.91
C PRO A 119 -10.97 14.22 0.58
N HIS A 120 -12.25 14.10 0.90
CA HIS A 120 -12.74 14.17 2.28
C HIS A 120 -13.60 12.96 2.70
N LYS A 121 -14.00 12.08 1.78
CA LYS A 121 -14.81 10.88 2.08
C LYS A 121 -14.08 9.63 1.56
N TYR A 122 -13.54 8.82 2.47
CA TYR A 122 -12.66 7.71 2.11
C TYR A 122 -13.20 6.35 2.57
N SER A 123 -13.52 5.48 1.61
CA SER A 123 -13.66 4.03 1.85
C SER A 123 -12.39 3.33 1.34
N LEU A 124 -11.67 2.67 2.23
CA LEU A 124 -10.37 2.06 1.92
C LEU A 124 -10.50 0.56 1.65
N ILE A 125 -9.75 0.08 0.65
CA ILE A 125 -9.57 -1.35 0.36
C ILE A 125 -8.14 -1.71 0.75
N ILE A 126 -7.95 -2.69 1.62
CA ILE A 126 -6.61 -3.09 2.08
C ILE A 126 -5.98 -4.05 1.09
N ILE A 127 -4.73 -3.80 0.74
CA ILE A 127 -3.84 -4.79 0.17
C ILE A 127 -2.78 -5.04 1.24
N ILE A 128 -2.90 -6.16 1.95
CA ILE A 128 -1.97 -6.46 3.03
C ILE A 128 -0.65 -6.86 2.40
N ILE A 129 0.26 -5.90 2.33
CA ILE A 129 1.67 -6.19 2.13
C ILE A 129 2.31 -5.81 3.46
N VAL A 130 2.48 -6.80 4.35
CA VAL A 130 3.41 -6.64 5.46
C VAL A 130 4.80 -6.66 4.84
N SER A 131 5.27 -5.49 4.42
CA SER A 131 6.64 -5.34 3.94
C SER A 131 7.52 -5.05 5.15
N SER A 132 8.38 -6.00 5.49
CA SER A 132 9.52 -5.78 6.37
C SER A 132 10.37 -4.64 5.79
N PHE A 133 10.28 -3.44 6.37
CA PHE A 133 11.33 -2.44 6.17
C PHE A 133 12.32 -2.64 7.30
N VAL A 134 13.34 -3.45 7.03
CA VAL A 134 14.63 -3.33 7.73
C VAL A 134 15.25 -2.07 7.12
N PHE A 135 15.32 -0.99 7.91
CA PHE A 135 16.12 0.18 7.53
C PHE A 135 17.60 -0.18 7.57
#